data_AF-A0A445MTL8-F1
#
_entry.id   AF-A0A445MTL8-F1
#
_cell.length_a   1.000
_cell.length_b   1.000
_cell.length_c   1.000
_cell.angle_alpha   90.00
_cell.angle_beta   90.00
_cell.angle_gamma   90.00
#
_symmetry.space_group_name_H-M   'P 1'
#
loop_
_entity.id
_entity.type
_entity.pdbx_description
1 polymer ?
#
loop_
_entity_poly.entity_id
_entity_poly.type
_entity_poly.pdbx_seq_one_letter_code
_entity_poly.pdbx_strand_id
1 'polypeptide(L)'
;MDIQQCFEILELDHSASLDELNQAYKDLAVVWHPDRFPNNPRLRAKAEEKFKIINEAYEKLLSFLTAIHGQEMMHHNYVERSESGSVKSFV
;
A
#
# COMPACT_ATOMS: atom_id res chain seq x y z
N MET A 1 -6.36 12.78 3.49
CA MET A 1 -6.13 11.62 4.36
C MET A 1 -5.57 12.07 5.68
N ASP A 2 -6.34 11.81 6.74
CA ASP A 2 -5.95 11.99 8.14
C ASP A 2 -5.12 10.78 8.61
N ILE A 3 -4.33 10.96 9.67
CA ILE A 3 -3.49 9.89 10.25
C ILE A 3 -4.37 8.77 10.78
N GLN A 4 -5.49 9.09 11.43
CA GLN A 4 -6.44 8.10 11.97
C GLN A 4 -7.02 7.22 10.86
N GLN A 5 -7.43 7.84 9.75
CA GLN A 5 -7.92 7.14 8.57
C GLN A 5 -6.84 6.24 7.94
N CYS A 6 -5.55 6.61 8.02
CA CYS A 6 -4.48 5.75 7.52
C CYS A 6 -4.37 4.47 8.37
N PHE A 7 -4.49 4.56 9.70
CA PHE A 7 -4.49 3.38 10.57
C PHE A 7 -5.66 2.44 10.24
N GLU A 8 -6.88 2.97 10.06
CA GLU A 8 -8.05 2.18 9.68
C GLU A 8 -7.86 1.46 8.32
N ILE A 9 -7.23 2.13 7.35
CA ILE A 9 -7.00 1.57 6.01
C ILE A 9 -5.98 0.44 6.02
N LEU A 10 -4.95 0.56 6.87
CA LEU A 10 -3.98 -0.51 7.06
C LEU A 10 -4.44 -1.56 8.08
N GLU A 11 -5.67 -1.45 8.59
CA GLU A 11 -6.22 -2.32 9.63
C GLU A 11 -5.32 -2.39 10.89
N LEU A 12 -4.75 -1.23 11.24
CA LEU A 12 -3.86 -1.05 12.38
C LEU A 12 -4.57 -0.32 13.53
N ASP A 13 -4.07 -0.55 14.75
CA ASP A 13 -4.49 0.23 15.89
C ASP A 13 -3.92 1.66 15.83
N HIS A 14 -4.62 2.64 16.42
CA HIS A 14 -4.13 4.02 16.52
C HIS A 14 -2.81 4.13 17.32
N SER A 15 -2.45 3.09 18.07
CA SER A 15 -1.22 2.98 18.84
C SER A 15 -0.12 2.20 18.11
N ALA A 16 -0.33 1.82 16.84
CA ALA A 16 0.58 0.94 16.12
C ALA A 16 1.95 1.58 15.88
N SER A 17 2.98 0.74 15.97
CA SER A 17 4.39 1.12 15.76
C SER A 17 4.85 0.89 14.32
N LEU A 18 6.05 1.38 13.98
CA LEU A 18 6.65 1.21 12.65
C LEU A 18 6.73 -0.27 12.22
N ASP A 19 6.96 -1.17 13.18
CA ASP A 19 7.02 -2.61 12.92
C ASP A 19 5.67 -3.16 12.47
N GLU A 20 4.60 -2.84 13.19
CA GLU A 20 3.22 -3.21 12.82
C GLU A 20 2.81 -2.58 11.48
N LEU A 21 3.21 -1.32 11.24
CA LEU A 21 2.98 -0.66 9.96
C LEU A 21 3.57 -1.45 8.78
N ASN A 22 4.81 -1.92 8.95
CA ASN A 22 5.51 -2.70 7.93
C ASN A 22 4.91 -4.10 7.77
N GLN A 23 4.46 -4.73 8.85
CA GLN A 23 3.77 -6.02 8.81
C GLN A 23 2.42 -5.93 8.09
N ALA A 24 1.57 -4.96 8.46
CA ALA A 24 0.27 -4.75 7.81
C ALA A 24 0.41 -4.42 6.33
N TYR A 25 1.37 -3.56 5.96
CA TYR A 25 1.66 -3.26 4.56
C TYR A 25 2.01 -4.53 3.77
N LYS A 26 2.86 -5.41 4.31
CA LYS A 26 3.23 -6.67 3.66
C LYS A 26 2.03 -7.59 3.49
N ASP A 27 1.19 -7.72 4.51
CA ASP A 27 0.00 -8.57 4.44
C ASP A 27 -0.97 -8.06 3.36
N LEU A 28 -1.27 -6.76 3.38
CA LEU A 28 -2.14 -6.10 2.41
C LEU A 28 -1.56 -6.14 1.00
N ALA A 29 -0.25 -6.01 0.83
CA ALA A 29 0.40 -6.11 -0.47
C ALA A 29 0.23 -7.52 -1.08
N VAL A 30 0.31 -8.58 -0.25
CA VAL A 30 0.05 -9.95 -0.69
C VAL A 30 -1.44 -10.17 -0.97
N VAL A 31 -2.34 -9.62 -0.14
CA VAL A 31 -3.79 -9.74 -0.31
C VAL A 31 -4.27 -9.06 -1.59
N TRP A 32 -3.78 -7.85 -1.86
CA TRP A 32 -4.17 -7.02 -3.01
C TRP A 32 -3.26 -7.21 -4.23
N HIS A 33 -2.37 -8.21 -4.24
CA HIS A 33 -1.51 -8.45 -5.39
C HIS A 33 -2.34 -8.88 -6.62
N PRO A 34 -2.17 -8.24 -7.80
CA PRO A 34 -2.97 -8.53 -8.99
C PRO A 34 -2.83 -9.98 -9.49
N ASP A 35 -1.72 -10.64 -9.13
CA ASP A 35 -1.46 -12.05 -9.44
C ASP A 35 -2.45 -13.01 -8.74
N ARG A 36 -3.05 -12.62 -7.61
CA ARG A 36 -4.10 -13.40 -6.95
C ARG A 36 -5.46 -13.28 -7.65
N PHE A 37 -5.62 -12.33 -8.57
CA PHE A 37 -6.86 -12.08 -9.30
C PHE A 37 -6.70 -12.25 -10.81
N PRO A 38 -6.18 -13.39 -11.30
CA PRO A 38 -5.94 -13.59 -12.73
C PRO A 38 -7.24 -13.67 -13.53
N ASN A 39 -8.33 -14.11 -12.87
CA ASN A 39 -9.58 -14.45 -13.54
C ASN A 39 -10.66 -13.33 -13.48
N ASN A 40 -10.37 -12.19 -12.84
CA ASN A 40 -11.37 -11.15 -12.60
C ASN A 40 -10.81 -9.73 -12.82
N PRO A 41 -10.98 -9.12 -14.01
CA PRO A 41 -10.46 -7.78 -14.31
C PRO A 41 -11.08 -6.69 -13.41
N ARG A 42 -12.34 -6.85 -12.98
CA ARG A 42 -12.99 -5.92 -12.04
C ARG A 42 -12.33 -5.93 -10.66
N LEU A 43 -11.86 -7.10 -10.20
CA LEU A 43 -11.15 -7.22 -8.93
C LEU A 43 -9.72 -6.68 -9.04
N ARG A 44 -9.05 -6.90 -10.17
CA ARG A 44 -7.73 -6.31 -10.47
C ARG A 44 -7.75 -4.79 -10.38
N ALA A 45 -8.73 -4.12 -11.00
CA ALA A 45 -8.87 -2.67 -10.94
C ALA A 45 -9.13 -2.18 -9.50
N LYS A 46 -9.99 -2.89 -8.74
CA LYS A 46 -10.21 -2.59 -7.31
C LYS A 46 -8.94 -2.80 -6.47
N ALA A 47 -8.17 -3.83 -6.78
CA ALA A 47 -6.94 -4.15 -6.09
C ALA A 47 -5.88 -3.07 -6.31
N GLU A 48 -5.73 -2.58 -7.54
CA GLU A 48 -4.84 -1.46 -7.87
C GLU A 48 -5.25 -0.18 -7.12
N GLU A 49 -6.55 0.16 -7.12
CA GLU A 49 -7.05 1.33 -6.39
C GLU A 49 -6.82 1.20 -4.88
N LYS A 50 -7.11 0.03 -4.31
CA LYS A 50 -6.85 -0.25 -2.89
C LYS A 50 -5.36 -0.19 -2.57
N PHE A 51 -4.53 -0.77 -3.42
CA PHE A 51 -3.08 -0.78 -3.26
C PHE A 51 -2.51 0.64 -3.24
N LYS A 52 -3.00 1.52 -4.13
CA LYS A 52 -2.63 2.94 -4.13
C LYS A 52 -3.00 3.63 -2.81
N ILE A 53 -4.22 3.41 -2.32
CA ILE A 53 -4.70 3.98 -1.04
C ILE A 53 -3.85 3.49 0.13
N ILE A 54 -3.48 2.20 0.15
CA ILE A 54 -2.59 1.61 1.17
C ILE A 54 -1.21 2.25 1.12
N ASN A 55 -0.66 2.48 -0.08
CA ASN A 55 0.65 3.11 -0.25
C ASN A 55 0.64 4.56 0.27
N GLU A 56 -0.36 5.36 -0.13
CA GLU A 56 -0.52 6.74 0.36
C GLU A 56 -0.67 6.79 1.89
N ALA A 57 -1.43 5.86 2.47
CA ALA A 57 -1.60 5.75 3.92
C ALA A 57 -0.30 5.34 4.64
N TYR A 58 0.43 4.37 4.07
CA TYR A 58 1.72 3.91 4.59
C TYR A 58 2.74 5.04 4.61
N GLU A 59 2.89 5.80 3.52
CA GLU A 59 3.84 6.91 3.44
C GLU A 59 3.55 8.00 4.48
N LYS A 60 2.27 8.30 4.72
CA LYS A 60 1.87 9.27 5.76
C LYS A 60 2.19 8.79 7.16
N LEU A 61 1.86 7.54 7.47
CA LEU A 61 2.16 6.95 8.79
C LEU A 61 3.67 6.83 8.98
N LEU A 62 4.40 6.44 7.94
CA LEU A 62 5.86 6.38 7.95
C LEU A 62 6.45 7.76 8.24
N SER A 63 6.03 8.80 7.53
CA SER A 63 6.48 10.17 7.77
C SER A 63 6.16 10.65 9.19
N PHE A 64 4.99 10.32 9.72
CA PHE A 64 4.61 10.68 11.09
C PHE A 64 5.46 9.94 12.14
N LEU A 65 5.61 8.63 12.02
CA LEU A 65 6.37 7.80 12.97
C LEU A 65 7.87 8.09 12.92
N THR A 66 8.41 8.36 11.72
CA THR A 66 9.82 8.74 11.53
C THR A 66 10.11 10.15 12.05
N ALA A 67 9.17 11.09 11.90
CA ALA A 67 9.29 12.42 12.47
C ALA A 67 9.37 12.39 14.01
N ILE A 68 8.71 11.43 14.66
CA ILE A 68 8.80 11.23 16.12
C ILE A 68 10.12 10.55 16.52
N HIS A 69 10.67 9.66 15.70
CA HIS A 69 11.84 8.84 16.08
C HIS A 69 13.22 9.44 15.77
N GLY A 70 13.33 10.60 15.12
CA GLY A 70 14.60 11.33 15.03
C GLY A 70 15.74 10.56 14.35
N GLN A 71 15.67 10.50 13.02
CA GLN A 71 16.71 10.14 12.03
C GLN A 71 16.92 8.67 11.63
N GLU A 72 16.89 8.51 10.29
CA GLU A 72 17.65 7.61 9.41
C GLU A 72 16.97 6.35 8.85
N MET A 73 16.82 6.39 7.52
CA MET A 73 16.68 5.32 6.51
C MET A 73 15.53 4.32 6.59
N MET A 74 14.63 4.42 5.60
CA MET A 74 14.44 3.39 4.56
C MET A 74 13.31 3.85 3.62
N HIS A 75 13.60 4.76 2.69
CA HIS A 75 12.89 4.78 1.42
C HIS A 75 13.40 3.59 0.59
N HIS A 76 13.13 2.36 1.05
CA HIS A 76 13.44 1.20 0.23
C HIS A 76 12.42 1.18 -0.90
N ASN A 77 12.88 1.66 -2.07
CA ASN A 77 12.21 1.67 -3.36
C ASN A 77 11.09 0.64 -3.45
N TYR A 78 9.85 1.07 -3.20
CA TYR A 78 8.73 0.32 -3.74
C TYR A 78 8.74 0.61 -5.23
N VAL A 79 9.10 -0.40 -6.00
CA VAL A 79 9.27 -0.33 -7.45
C VAL A 79 7.93 0.08 -8.06
N GLU A 80 7.83 1.35 -8.45
CA GLU A 80 6.80 1.84 -9.34
C GLU A 80 7.03 1.18 -10.70
N ARG A 81 6.41 0.01 -10.91
CA ARG A 81 6.34 -0.59 -12.24
C ARG A 81 5.07 -1.40 -12.42
N SER A 82 4.01 -0.71 -12.79
CA SER A 82 3.27 -1.08 -14.00
C SER A 82 2.29 0.02 -14.38
N GLU A 83 2.73 0.92 -15.25
CA GLU A 83 1.87 1.36 -16.34
C GLU A 83 1.49 0.11 -17.15
N SER A 84 0.27 -0.41 -16.96
CA SER A 84 -0.45 -1.06 -18.05
C SER A 84 -1.56 -0.08 -18.41
N GLY A 85 -1.31 0.91 -19.26
CA GLY A 85 -0.89 0.60 -20.62
C GLY A 85 -2.04 -0.21 -21.23
N SER A 86 -2.92 0.49 -21.92
CA SER A 86 -3.93 -0.07 -22.82
C SER A 86 -3.21 -0.99 -23.81
N VAL A 87 -3.13 -2.29 -23.52
CA VAL A 87 -2.70 -3.28 -24.50
C VAL A 87 -3.94 -3.80 -25.19
N LYS A 88 -4.21 -3.21 -26.35
CA LYS A 88 -5.04 -3.81 -27.38
C LYS A 88 -4.50 -5.21 -27.65
N SER A 89 -5.31 -6.22 -27.38
CA SER A 89 -5.23 -7.51 -28.07
C SER A 89 -6.67 -7.96 -28.32
N PHE A 90 -7.22 -7.43 -29.40
CA PHE A 90 -8.26 -8.11 -30.15
C PHE A 90 -7.59 -8.56 -31.45
N VAL A 91 -7.86 -9.81 -31.81
CA VAL A 91 -7.47 -10.48 -33.06
C VAL A 91 -7.50 -9.57 -34.28
#